data_AF-A0A0M8XI81-F1
#
_entry.id   AF-A0A0M8XI81-F1
#
_cell.length_a   1.000
_cell.length_b   1.000
_cell.length_c   1.000
_cell.angle_alpha   90.00
_cell.angle_beta   90.00
_cell.angle_gamma   90.00
#
_symmetry.space_group_name_H-M   'P 1'
#
loop_
_entity.id
_entity.type
_entity.pdbx_description
1 polymer ?
#
loop_
_entity_poly.entity_id
_entity_poly.type
_entity_poly.pdbx_seq_one_letter_code
_entity_poly.pdbx_strand_id
1 'polypeptide(L)'
;YRVELEPFAVADKFLAQLSSPAGLPTDLNWQAGASAHAALDTTVSGDVVDVGAGAPENYPATVAGQIVLIDYVAARREQLVATALARGAAAVVFLAADGVPPRRSGTFTPTLPGSANSPVPIPVVGVAQAQKERLRALVASGRRLTLVISTAAHRNL
;
A
#
# COMPACT_ATOMS: atom_id res chain seq x y z
N TYR A 1 35.94 9.29 29.80
CA TYR A 1 34.69 10.06 29.62
C TYR A 1 33.54 9.29 30.25
N ARG A 2 32.58 9.95 30.91
CA ARG A 2 31.32 9.35 31.34
C ARG A 2 30.27 9.68 30.27
N VAL A 3 29.67 8.64 29.69
CA VAL A 3 28.63 8.76 28.66
C VAL A 3 27.31 8.37 29.30
N GLU A 4 26.28 9.18 29.08
CA GLU A 4 24.91 8.90 29.48
C GLU A 4 24.01 9.00 28.24
N LEU A 5 22.98 8.15 28.18
CA LEU A 5 21.98 8.14 27.11
C LEU A 5 20.80 9.00 27.51
N GLU A 6 20.37 9.90 26.63
CA GLU A 6 19.18 10.73 26.82
C GLU A 6 18.01 10.17 25.99
N PRO A 7 16.89 9.79 26.62
CA PRO A 7 15.71 9.33 25.90
C PRO A 7 14.96 10.49 25.23
N PHE A 8 14.38 10.23 24.06
CA PHE A 8 13.50 11.17 23.36
C PHE A 8 12.30 10.43 22.77
N ALA A 9 11.18 11.13 22.62
CA ALA A 9 9.99 10.55 22.01
C ALA A 9 10.22 10.32 20.51
N VAL A 10 9.91 9.11 20.03
CA VAL A 10 9.92 8.76 18.61
C VAL A 10 8.49 8.63 18.10
N ALA A 11 8.30 8.91 16.82
CA ALA A 11 7.02 8.70 16.18
C ALA A 11 6.70 7.21 16.06
N ASP A 12 5.40 6.89 16.16
CA ASP A 12 4.88 5.55 15.84
C ASP A 12 5.27 5.14 14.42
N LYS A 13 5.47 3.83 14.21
CA LYS A 13 5.87 3.26 12.93
C LYS A 13 4.82 2.29 12.41
N PHE A 14 4.34 2.53 11.20
CA PHE A 14 3.29 1.74 10.56
C PHE A 14 3.88 0.98 9.38
N LEU A 15 3.99 -0.33 9.54
CA LEU A 15 4.63 -1.21 8.57
C LEU A 15 3.59 -2.05 7.83
N ALA A 16 3.89 -2.36 6.59
CA ALA A 16 3.17 -3.34 5.80
C ALA A 16 4.13 -4.35 5.19
N GLN A 17 3.63 -5.56 4.92
CA GLN A 17 4.33 -6.60 4.17
C GLN A 17 3.41 -7.14 3.09
N LEU A 18 3.93 -7.24 1.87
CA LEU A 18 3.29 -7.93 0.76
C LEU A 18 3.87 -9.33 0.65
N SER A 19 3.00 -10.31 0.41
CA SER A 19 3.40 -11.65 0.00
C SER A 19 2.38 -12.24 -0.96
N SER A 20 2.68 -13.40 -1.53
CA SER A 20 1.74 -14.16 -2.36
C SER A 20 1.86 -15.63 -2.02
N PRO A 21 0.75 -16.40 -1.96
CA PRO A 21 0.81 -17.86 -1.79
C PRO A 21 1.60 -18.54 -2.90
N ALA A 22 1.58 -17.99 -4.12
CA ALA A 22 2.35 -18.49 -5.26
C ALA A 22 3.83 -18.04 -5.25
N GLY A 23 4.22 -17.25 -4.25
CA GLY A 23 5.53 -16.59 -4.16
C GLY A 23 5.59 -15.27 -4.93
N LEU A 24 6.37 -14.33 -4.40
CA LEU A 24 6.79 -13.12 -5.11
C LEU A 24 8.27 -13.23 -5.47
N PRO A 25 8.75 -12.49 -6.49
CA PRO A 25 10.17 -12.40 -6.81
C PRO A 25 11.03 -12.10 -5.58
N THR A 26 12.15 -12.80 -5.44
CA THR A 26 13.03 -12.72 -4.25
C THR A 26 14.19 -11.74 -4.43
N ASP A 27 14.30 -11.09 -5.60
CA ASP A 27 15.30 -10.08 -5.92
C ASP A 27 14.97 -8.70 -5.32
N LEU A 28 13.82 -8.56 -4.64
CA LEU A 28 13.47 -7.37 -3.88
C LEU A 28 12.79 -7.70 -2.55
N ASN A 29 12.86 -6.73 -1.64
CA ASN A 29 12.11 -6.75 -0.40
C ASN A 29 10.67 -6.27 -0.65
N TRP A 30 9.68 -6.93 -0.04
CA TRP A 30 8.25 -6.65 -0.20
C TRP A 30 7.60 -5.89 0.97
N GLN A 31 8.42 -5.29 1.84
CA GLN A 31 7.96 -4.38 2.88
C GLN A 31 7.46 -3.09 2.24
N ALA A 32 6.40 -2.53 2.81
CA ALA A 32 5.75 -1.30 2.39
C ALA A 32 5.43 -0.43 3.63
N GLY A 33 5.05 0.82 3.41
CA GLY A 33 4.52 1.67 4.48
C GLY A 33 3.01 1.49 4.60
N ALA A 34 2.50 1.28 5.81
CA ALA A 34 1.06 1.27 6.07
C ALA A 34 0.58 2.67 6.44
N SER A 35 -0.61 3.07 5.99
CA SER A 35 -1.26 4.31 6.41
C SER A 35 -1.71 4.22 7.86
N ALA A 36 -1.38 5.23 8.66
CA ALA A 36 -1.88 5.37 10.04
C ALA A 36 -3.40 5.60 10.10
N HIS A 37 -4.02 6.00 8.98
CA HIS A 37 -5.43 6.41 8.90
C HIS A 37 -6.28 5.34 8.19
N ALA A 38 -5.80 4.09 8.18
CA ALA A 38 -6.42 2.94 7.56
C ALA A 38 -6.35 1.74 8.51
N ALA A 39 -6.89 0.59 8.10
CA ALA A 39 -6.85 -0.60 8.94
C ALA A 39 -5.39 -1.06 9.17
N LEU A 40 -5.03 -1.15 10.44
CA LEU A 40 -3.74 -1.61 10.96
C LEU A 40 -3.93 -2.91 11.75
N ASP A 41 -2.82 -3.58 12.06
CA ASP A 41 -2.80 -4.80 12.87
C ASP A 41 -3.71 -5.90 12.28
N THR A 42 -3.75 -5.99 10.95
CA THR A 42 -4.63 -6.89 10.22
C THR A 42 -3.91 -7.57 9.06
N THR A 43 -4.50 -8.66 8.55
CA THR A 43 -4.04 -9.34 7.36
C THR A 43 -5.22 -9.63 6.44
N VAL A 44 -5.11 -9.24 5.18
CA VAL A 44 -6.12 -9.49 4.15
C VAL A 44 -5.49 -10.18 2.95
N SER A 45 -6.27 -10.99 2.25
CA SER A 45 -5.86 -11.68 1.03
C SER A 45 -6.88 -11.46 -0.06
N GLY A 46 -6.43 -11.30 -1.29
CA GLY A 46 -7.31 -11.09 -2.42
C GLY A 46 -6.57 -11.17 -3.76
N ASP A 47 -7.34 -11.38 -4.82
CA ASP A 47 -6.81 -11.23 -6.17
C ASP A 47 -6.47 -9.78 -6.46
N VAL A 48 -5.46 -9.59 -7.29
CA VAL A 48 -4.99 -8.26 -7.65
C VAL A 48 -5.70 -7.76 -8.90
N VAL A 49 -6.13 -6.51 -8.84
CA VAL A 49 -6.60 -5.74 -9.99
C VAL A 49 -5.81 -4.45 -10.07
N ASP A 50 -5.22 -4.15 -11.23
CA ASP A 50 -4.58 -2.86 -11.49
C ASP A 50 -5.60 -1.94 -12.17
N VAL A 51 -5.90 -0.82 -11.54
CA VAL A 51 -6.84 0.20 -12.05
C VAL A 51 -6.11 1.45 -12.52
N GLY A 52 -4.78 1.40 -12.70
CA GLY A 52 -3.98 2.51 -13.20
C GLY A 52 -4.17 3.77 -12.34
N ALA A 53 -4.63 4.85 -12.99
CA ALA A 53 -4.89 6.14 -12.32
C ALA A 53 -6.06 6.10 -11.31
N GLY A 54 -6.84 5.01 -11.26
CA GLY A 54 -7.96 4.84 -10.34
C GLY A 54 -9.14 5.76 -10.62
N ALA A 55 -9.30 6.24 -11.85
CA ALA A 55 -10.52 6.92 -12.26
C ALA A 55 -11.67 5.89 -12.36
N PRO A 56 -12.95 6.29 -12.19
CA PRO A 56 -14.07 5.35 -12.16
C PRO A 56 -14.16 4.42 -13.37
N GLU A 57 -13.75 4.89 -14.54
CA GLU A 57 -13.69 4.16 -15.81
C GLU A 57 -12.60 3.07 -15.85
N ASN A 58 -11.61 3.13 -14.95
CA ASN A 58 -10.56 2.11 -14.86
C ASN A 58 -10.96 0.90 -14.01
N TYR A 59 -12.07 1.00 -13.28
CA TYR A 59 -12.55 -0.10 -12.45
C TYR A 59 -13.42 -1.06 -13.26
N PRO A 60 -13.28 -2.38 -13.06
CA PRO A 60 -14.34 -3.31 -13.44
C PRO A 60 -15.62 -3.00 -12.63
N ALA A 61 -16.75 -3.59 -13.02
CA ALA A 61 -18.04 -3.33 -12.37
C ALA A 61 -17.99 -3.47 -10.84
N THR A 62 -17.23 -4.44 -10.34
CA THR A 62 -16.94 -4.65 -8.91
C THR A 62 -15.50 -5.15 -8.73
N VAL A 63 -14.91 -4.80 -7.58
CA VAL A 63 -13.61 -5.34 -7.12
C VAL A 63 -13.78 -5.99 -5.72
N ALA A 64 -14.97 -6.53 -5.45
CA ALA A 64 -15.33 -7.12 -4.16
C ALA A 64 -14.28 -8.15 -3.69
N GLY A 65 -13.66 -7.87 -2.54
CA GLY A 65 -12.64 -8.74 -1.94
C GLY A 65 -11.27 -8.70 -2.63
N GLN A 66 -11.07 -7.87 -3.66
CA GLN A 66 -9.82 -7.76 -4.40
C GLN A 66 -8.87 -6.73 -3.79
N ILE A 67 -7.58 -6.89 -4.05
CA ILE A 67 -6.53 -5.93 -3.72
C ILE A 67 -6.31 -5.04 -4.94
N VAL A 68 -6.54 -3.74 -4.76
CA VAL A 68 -6.51 -2.78 -5.85
C VAL A 68 -5.15 -2.08 -5.90
N LEU A 69 -4.49 -2.11 -7.06
CA LEU A 69 -3.28 -1.32 -7.31
C LEU A 69 -3.68 0.01 -7.96
N ILE A 70 -3.20 1.13 -7.41
CA ILE A 70 -3.55 2.47 -7.87
C ILE A 70 -2.30 3.34 -7.94
N ASP A 71 -2.10 4.08 -9.02
CA ASP A 71 -1.05 5.10 -9.10
C ASP A 71 -1.31 6.22 -8.06
N TYR A 72 -0.32 6.46 -7.21
CA TYR A 72 -0.45 7.44 -6.13
C TYR A 72 -0.44 8.88 -6.67
N VAL A 73 -1.49 9.62 -6.35
CA VAL A 73 -1.58 11.07 -6.60
C VAL A 73 -2.01 11.75 -5.31
N ALA A 74 -1.12 12.52 -4.69
CA ALA A 74 -1.35 13.12 -3.37
C ALA A 74 -2.64 13.97 -3.31
N ALA A 75 -2.92 14.73 -4.36
CA ALA A 75 -4.13 15.58 -4.44
C ALA A 75 -5.44 14.79 -4.53
N ARG A 76 -5.40 13.50 -4.90
CA ARG A 76 -6.60 12.65 -5.11
C ARG A 76 -6.68 11.44 -4.18
N ARG A 77 -5.68 11.22 -3.33
CA ARG A 77 -5.52 10.01 -2.51
C ARG A 77 -6.78 9.58 -1.75
N GLU A 78 -7.53 10.51 -1.18
CA GLU A 78 -8.76 10.18 -0.45
C GLU A 78 -9.89 9.74 -1.38
N GLN A 79 -10.08 10.45 -2.49
CA GLN A 79 -11.05 10.07 -3.51
C GLN A 79 -10.73 8.69 -4.10
N LEU A 80 -9.45 8.39 -4.34
CA LEU A 80 -9.00 7.10 -4.86
C LEU A 80 -9.34 5.97 -3.89
N VAL A 81 -9.05 6.14 -2.58
CA VAL A 81 -9.37 5.15 -1.56
C VAL A 81 -10.89 5.00 -1.37
N ALA A 82 -11.63 6.11 -1.34
CA ALA A 82 -13.09 6.08 -1.22
C ALA A 82 -13.75 5.34 -2.39
N THR A 83 -13.23 5.53 -3.62
CA THR A 83 -13.72 4.82 -4.81
C THR A 83 -13.44 3.32 -4.70
N ALA A 84 -12.22 2.92 -4.33
CA ALA A 84 -11.89 1.51 -4.13
C ALA A 84 -12.76 0.85 -3.05
N LEU A 85 -12.98 1.55 -1.93
CA LEU A 85 -13.82 1.08 -0.84
C LEU A 85 -15.28 0.92 -1.29
N ALA A 86 -15.84 1.91 -1.98
CA ALA A 86 -17.21 1.84 -2.50
C ALA A 86 -17.41 0.71 -3.53
N ARG A 87 -16.33 0.29 -4.20
CA ARG A 87 -16.31 -0.86 -5.13
C ARG A 87 -16.02 -2.20 -4.45
N GLY A 88 -15.85 -2.21 -3.12
CA GLY A 88 -15.70 -3.41 -2.30
C GLY A 88 -14.27 -3.96 -2.19
N ALA A 89 -13.25 -3.14 -2.46
CA ALA A 89 -11.85 -3.57 -2.33
C ALA A 89 -11.53 -4.08 -0.91
N ALA A 90 -10.71 -5.13 -0.82
CA ALA A 90 -10.19 -5.65 0.45
C ALA A 90 -8.96 -4.87 0.95
N ALA A 91 -8.18 -4.27 0.05
CA ALA A 91 -7.09 -3.34 0.36
C ALA A 91 -6.74 -2.47 -0.84
N VAL A 92 -6.05 -1.36 -0.56
CA VAL A 92 -5.45 -0.48 -1.57
C VAL A 92 -3.94 -0.51 -1.46
N VAL A 93 -3.27 -0.74 -2.59
CA VAL A 93 -1.82 -0.64 -2.75
C VAL A 93 -1.54 0.56 -3.64
N PHE A 94 -1.04 1.64 -3.04
CA PHE A 94 -0.59 2.80 -3.77
C PHE A 94 0.80 2.58 -4.37
N LEU A 95 0.88 2.75 -5.68
CA LEU A 95 2.09 2.63 -6.48
C LEU A 95 2.78 4.00 -6.52
N ALA A 96 4.03 4.07 -6.07
CA ALA A 96 4.79 5.32 -6.11
C ALA A 96 4.86 5.92 -7.53
N ALA A 97 4.86 7.26 -7.59
CA ALA A 97 5.17 7.97 -8.82
C ALA A 97 6.61 7.66 -9.26
N ASP A 98 6.85 7.61 -10.56
CA ASP A 98 8.16 7.26 -11.09
C ASP A 98 9.14 8.40 -10.84
N GLY A 99 10.32 8.05 -10.31
CA GLY A 99 11.43 8.97 -10.19
C GLY A 99 12.03 9.30 -11.55
N VAL A 100 12.63 10.49 -11.66
CA VAL A 100 13.43 10.84 -12.83
C VAL A 100 14.78 10.12 -12.73
N PRO A 101 15.20 9.34 -13.75
CA PRO A 101 16.48 8.65 -13.76
C PRO A 101 17.66 9.56 -13.40
N PRO A 102 18.66 9.08 -12.63
CA PRO A 102 18.84 7.71 -12.15
C PRO A 102 18.09 7.37 -10.84
N ARG A 103 17.22 8.26 -10.36
CA ARG A 103 16.50 8.08 -9.09
C ARG A 103 15.29 7.17 -9.26
N ARG A 104 14.95 6.44 -8.20
CA ARG A 104 13.72 5.67 -8.07
C ARG A 104 13.03 6.01 -6.75
N SER A 105 11.71 6.04 -6.76
CA SER A 105 10.93 6.31 -5.55
C SER A 105 10.94 5.11 -4.60
N GLY A 106 11.21 5.39 -3.32
CA GLY A 106 11.18 4.40 -2.24
C GLY A 106 9.75 4.04 -1.82
N THR A 107 9.65 3.09 -0.89
CA THR A 107 8.39 2.84 -0.16
C THR A 107 8.02 4.06 0.66
N PHE A 108 6.72 4.23 0.92
CA PHE A 108 6.21 5.38 1.66
C PHE A 108 4.97 4.98 2.45
N THR A 109 4.66 5.78 3.47
CA THR A 109 3.44 5.65 4.26
C THR A 109 2.39 6.61 3.69
N PRO A 110 1.32 6.12 3.03
CA PRO A 110 0.26 6.99 2.56
C PRO A 110 -0.43 7.68 3.74
N THR A 111 -0.76 8.96 3.58
CA THR A 111 -1.54 9.72 4.57
C THR A 111 -2.92 10.03 4.00
N LEU A 112 -3.96 9.92 4.84
CA LEU A 112 -5.35 10.24 4.47
C LEU A 112 -5.93 11.22 5.51
N PRO A 113 -5.56 12.51 5.49
CA PRO A 113 -5.90 13.45 6.58
C PRO A 113 -7.40 13.53 6.92
N GLY A 114 -8.29 13.46 5.93
CA GLY A 114 -9.74 13.43 6.09
C GLY A 114 -10.25 12.18 6.83
N SER A 115 -9.44 11.12 6.89
CA SER A 115 -9.72 9.88 7.63
C SER A 115 -8.98 9.79 8.96
N ALA A 116 -8.33 10.86 9.44
CA ALA A 116 -7.54 10.82 10.67
C ALA A 116 -8.38 10.46 11.92
N ASN A 117 -9.64 10.91 11.98
CA ASN A 117 -10.55 10.65 13.10
C ASN A 117 -11.53 9.49 12.84
N SER A 118 -11.59 9.01 11.60
CA SER A 118 -12.42 7.87 11.19
C SER A 118 -11.62 7.06 10.18
N PRO A 119 -10.74 6.16 10.66
CA PRO A 119 -9.86 5.40 9.80
C PRO A 119 -10.63 4.59 8.76
N VAL A 120 -10.05 4.50 7.56
CA VAL A 120 -10.58 3.65 6.48
C VAL A 120 -10.57 2.19 6.94
N PRO A 121 -11.66 1.42 6.76
CA PRO A 121 -11.80 0.08 7.34
C PRO A 121 -10.99 -1.01 6.62
N ILE A 122 -10.27 -0.66 5.55
CA ILE A 122 -9.41 -1.57 4.79
C ILE A 122 -7.95 -1.09 4.84
N PRO A 123 -6.96 -1.99 4.72
CA PRO A 123 -5.56 -1.60 4.65
C PRO A 123 -5.27 -0.70 3.44
N VAL A 124 -4.47 0.34 3.67
CA VAL A 124 -3.94 1.21 2.60
C VAL A 124 -2.43 1.28 2.77
N VAL A 125 -1.68 0.85 1.75
CA VAL A 125 -0.22 0.70 1.82
C VAL A 125 0.48 1.39 0.64
N GLY A 126 1.71 1.84 0.81
CA GLY A 126 2.51 2.50 -0.22
C GLY A 126 3.76 1.70 -0.59
N VAL A 127 3.85 1.29 -1.85
CA VAL A 127 4.97 0.49 -2.40
C VAL A 127 5.94 1.35 -3.21
N ALA A 128 7.20 0.91 -3.27
CA ALA A 128 8.26 1.55 -4.04
C ALA A 128 8.03 1.41 -5.56
N GLN A 129 8.73 2.22 -6.34
CA GLN A 129 8.71 2.13 -7.80
C GLN A 129 9.16 0.75 -8.31
N ALA A 130 10.20 0.15 -7.71
CA ALA A 130 10.67 -1.17 -8.11
C ALA A 130 9.62 -2.28 -7.84
N GLN A 131 8.91 -2.19 -6.72
CA GLN A 131 7.81 -3.10 -6.38
C GLN A 131 6.64 -2.92 -7.37
N LYS A 132 6.27 -1.68 -7.68
CA LYS A 132 5.27 -1.32 -8.70
C LYS A 132 5.55 -1.99 -10.05
N GLU A 133 6.77 -1.82 -10.57
CA GLU A 133 7.17 -2.38 -11.87
C GLU A 133 7.00 -3.91 -11.88
N ARG A 134 7.38 -4.58 -10.79
CA ARG A 134 7.25 -6.05 -10.66
C ARG A 134 5.80 -6.49 -10.51
N LEU A 135 4.99 -5.81 -9.71
CA LEU A 135 3.56 -6.12 -9.56
C LEU A 135 2.85 -6.00 -10.90
N ARG A 136 3.11 -4.93 -11.66
CA ARG A 136 2.53 -4.73 -12.99
C ARG A 136 2.97 -5.80 -13.99
N ALA A 137 4.24 -6.19 -13.96
CA ALA A 137 4.72 -7.30 -14.80
C ALA A 137 4.04 -8.63 -14.47
N LEU A 138 3.80 -8.92 -13.18
CA LEU A 138 3.08 -10.13 -12.75
C LEU A 138 1.62 -10.10 -13.22
N VAL A 139 0.92 -8.99 -13.07
CA VAL A 139 -0.47 -8.82 -13.57
C VAL A 139 -0.51 -8.96 -15.10
N ALA A 140 0.41 -8.31 -15.81
CA ALA A 140 0.49 -8.36 -17.28
C ALA A 140 0.85 -9.74 -17.84
N SER A 141 1.46 -10.62 -17.04
CA SER A 141 1.78 -11.99 -17.46
C SER A 141 0.54 -12.87 -17.72
N GLY A 142 -0.66 -12.37 -17.37
CA GLY A 142 -1.92 -13.09 -17.52
C GLY A 142 -2.16 -14.17 -16.46
N ARG A 143 -1.20 -14.40 -15.56
CA ARG A 143 -1.39 -15.28 -14.40
C ARG A 143 -2.19 -14.53 -13.33
N ARG A 144 -3.15 -15.23 -12.73
CA ARG A 144 -3.88 -14.73 -11.57
C ARG A 144 -2.89 -14.46 -10.43
N LEU A 145 -2.74 -13.18 -10.07
CA LEU A 145 -1.93 -12.75 -8.94
C LEU A 145 -2.84 -12.60 -7.73
N THR A 146 -2.56 -13.35 -6.67
CA THR A 146 -3.18 -13.18 -5.36
C THR A 146 -2.13 -12.61 -4.41
N LEU A 147 -2.48 -11.55 -3.68
CA LEU A 147 -1.61 -10.97 -2.66
C LEU A 147 -2.19 -11.19 -1.27
N VAL A 148 -1.29 -11.26 -0.30
CA VAL A 148 -1.58 -11.15 1.13
C VAL A 148 -0.90 -9.88 1.63
N ILE A 149 -1.69 -8.99 2.23
CA ILE A 149 -1.23 -7.73 2.81
C ILE A 149 -1.37 -7.84 4.32
N SER A 150 -0.25 -7.77 5.04
CA SER A 150 -0.23 -7.68 6.50
C SER A 150 0.21 -6.29 6.91
N THR A 151 -0.48 -5.68 7.88
CA THR A 151 -0.13 -4.38 8.46
C THR A 151 0.15 -4.50 9.96
N ALA A 152 1.07 -3.69 10.47
CA ALA A 152 1.44 -3.65 11.87
C ALA A 152 1.70 -2.21 12.34
N ALA A 153 1.15 -1.86 13.49
CA ALA A 153 1.37 -0.59 14.16
C ALA A 153 2.33 -0.78 15.34
N HIS A 154 3.55 -0.25 15.21
CA HIS A 154 4.51 -0.19 16.29
C HIS A 154 4.38 1.15 16.99
N ARG A 155 3.75 1.13 18.16
CA ARG A 155 3.49 2.30 18.98
C ARG A 155 4.49 2.36 20.13
N ASN A 156 4.92 3.56 20.53
CA ASN A 156 5.84 3.79 21.65
C ASN A 156 7.20 3.07 21.50
N LEU A 157 7.88 3.30 20.36
CA LEU A 157 9.22 2.76 20.09
C LEU A 157 10.33 3.41 20.92
#